data_AF-A0A3M0ZSE6-F1
#
_entry.id   AF-A0A3M0ZSE6-F1
#
_cell.length_a   1.000
_cell.length_b   1.000
_cell.length_c   1.000
_cell.angle_alpha   90.00
_cell.angle_beta   90.00
_cell.angle_gamma   90.00
#
_symmetry.space_group_name_H-M   'P 1'
#
loop_
_entity.id
_entity.type
_entity.pdbx_description
1 polymer ?
#
loop_
_entity_poly.entity_id
_entity_poly.type
_entity_poly.pdbx_seq_one_letter_code
_entity_poly.pdbx_strand_id
1 'polypeptide(L)'
;MDFLPITKEVSEEGKMAELNQSIHEANPCGFPPDMNLPSEFRKLDTALYSPSWSIELVTTEEDLKRAANSLRGREVISLDTETYDYRIGKEKLGLVQIGDPDSQTVFIIDPLAVGSLEPLRDVLESVNTKVVAHNIAFEERQFRREGIRIENGVDTLEMARRLRPDMPRHTLKACCKHILGIEISKEEQESEWGERPLRERQLVYAALDAELCYILYEKLREIEEESLVDLSGMNVEDLMALLNETVKERLQLTRDIADRVAALQERERRVVEEIKKALLEGGAEEYRGELGYAGVKEVQKTAVDADLLRREFPEIAEEAIEEKVEKKRLLALFKKYGIPPTLIKKVLRDKGSYKRVTVLPDP
;
A
#
# COMPACT_ATOMS: atom_id res chain seq x y z
N MET A 1 -53.57 -0.48 17.54
CA MET A 1 -52.48 -1.08 16.75
C MET A 1 -51.49 0.03 16.54
N ASP A 2 -50.55 0.12 17.48
CA ASP A 2 -49.50 1.13 17.49
C ASP A 2 -48.51 0.84 16.38
N PHE A 3 -48.28 1.83 15.53
CA PHE A 3 -47.21 1.80 14.54
C PHE A 3 -45.88 2.02 15.27
N LEU A 4 -44.96 1.07 15.09
CA LEU A 4 -43.57 1.14 15.54
C LEU A 4 -42.82 2.30 14.86
N PRO A 5 -41.75 2.82 15.50
CA PRO A 5 -41.30 4.19 15.32
C PRO A 5 -40.38 4.38 14.11
N ILE A 6 -40.40 5.64 13.65
CA ILE A 6 -39.51 6.30 12.72
C ILE A 6 -38.05 5.93 13.00
N THR A 7 -37.37 5.41 11.97
CA THR A 7 -35.91 5.26 11.94
C THR A 7 -35.29 6.63 12.19
N LYS A 8 -34.51 6.77 13.28
CA LYS A 8 -33.67 7.96 13.49
C LYS A 8 -32.69 8.06 12.33
N GLU A 9 -32.91 9.02 11.43
CA GLU A 9 -31.83 9.48 10.56
C GLU A 9 -30.74 10.05 11.46
N VAL A 10 -29.58 9.39 11.48
CA VAL A 10 -28.38 9.92 12.12
C VAL A 10 -27.92 11.11 11.28
N SER A 11 -27.75 12.27 11.92
CA SER A 11 -27.22 13.49 11.31
C SER A 11 -25.81 13.25 10.74
N GLU A 12 -25.39 14.01 9.72
CA GLU A 12 -24.04 13.89 9.15
C GLU A 12 -22.94 14.08 10.21
N GLU A 13 -23.15 15.00 11.16
CA GLU A 13 -22.28 15.17 12.34
C GLU A 13 -22.18 13.89 13.18
N GLY A 14 -23.31 13.22 13.43
CA GLY A 14 -23.33 11.95 14.17
C GLY A 14 -22.58 10.83 13.45
N LYS A 15 -22.73 10.74 12.12
CA LYS A 15 -22.00 9.76 11.29
C LYS A 15 -20.50 10.04 11.28
N MET A 16 -20.09 11.30 11.20
CA MET A 16 -18.67 11.67 11.25
C MET A 16 -18.04 11.41 12.63
N ALA A 17 -18.79 11.63 13.72
CA ALA A 17 -18.33 11.27 15.06
C ALA A 17 -18.13 9.75 15.21
N GLU A 18 -19.08 8.94 14.72
CA GLU A 18 -18.97 7.47 14.71
C GLU A 18 -17.79 6.99 13.85
N LEU A 19 -17.58 7.59 12.67
CA LEU A 19 -16.44 7.30 11.81
C LEU A 19 -15.10 7.62 12.49
N ASN A 20 -14.96 8.81 13.06
CA ASN A 20 -13.74 9.20 13.77
C ASN A 20 -13.48 8.31 14.99
N GLN A 21 -14.52 7.90 15.71
CA GLN A 21 -14.38 6.92 16.78
C GLN A 21 -13.86 5.57 16.26
N SER A 22 -14.46 5.05 15.17
CA SER A 22 -14.03 3.80 14.52
C SER A 22 -12.58 3.87 14.05
N ILE A 23 -12.16 5.00 13.48
CA ILE A 23 -10.77 5.26 13.05
C ILE A 23 -9.80 5.20 14.23
N HIS A 24 -10.11 5.90 15.33
CA HIS A 24 -9.26 5.89 16.52
C HIS A 24 -9.20 4.51 17.20
N GLU A 25 -10.28 3.73 17.15
CA GLU A 25 -10.29 2.35 17.64
C GLU A 25 -9.48 1.39 16.75
N ALA A 26 -9.50 1.59 15.44
CA ALA A 26 -8.74 0.79 14.47
C ALA A 26 -7.23 1.09 14.51
N ASN A 27 -6.83 2.30 14.92
CA ASN A 27 -5.43 2.71 15.00
C ASN A 27 -5.11 3.41 16.35
N PRO A 28 -5.17 2.68 17.49
CA PRO A 28 -5.13 3.26 18.83
C PRO A 28 -3.77 3.88 19.21
N CYS A 29 -2.74 3.72 18.36
CA CYS A 29 -1.42 4.27 18.62
C CYS A 29 -1.31 5.76 18.24
N GLY A 30 -2.26 6.33 17.48
CA GLY A 30 -2.34 7.78 17.22
C GLY A 30 -1.10 8.41 16.56
N PHE A 31 -0.17 7.58 16.11
CA PHE A 31 1.09 7.96 15.49
C PHE A 31 1.32 7.02 14.30
N PRO A 32 1.89 7.51 13.18
CA PRO A 32 2.59 6.60 12.29
C PRO A 32 3.56 5.77 13.14
N PRO A 33 3.78 4.48 12.86
CA PRO A 33 4.68 3.64 13.64
C PRO A 33 5.98 4.41 13.85
N ASP A 34 6.36 4.62 15.13
CA ASP A 34 7.45 5.53 15.52
C ASP A 34 8.57 5.49 14.48
N MET A 35 8.73 6.61 13.77
CA MET A 35 9.55 6.66 12.56
C MET A 35 11.04 6.49 12.88
N ASN A 36 11.42 6.63 14.16
CA ASN A 36 12.74 6.35 14.73
C ASN A 36 12.92 4.89 15.18
N LEU A 37 11.86 4.07 15.21
CA LEU A 37 12.02 2.64 15.38
C LEU A 37 12.69 2.06 14.13
N PRO A 38 13.74 1.23 14.29
CA PRO A 38 14.27 0.42 13.20
C PRO A 38 13.11 -0.31 12.50
N SER A 39 13.16 -0.42 11.17
CA SER A 39 12.09 -1.00 10.34
C SER A 39 11.61 -2.38 10.81
N GLU A 40 12.46 -3.13 11.51
CA GLU A 40 12.20 -4.42 12.16
C GLU A 40 11.27 -4.38 13.39
N PHE A 41 10.99 -3.20 13.96
CA PHE A 41 10.05 -3.01 15.09
C PHE A 41 8.77 -2.30 14.69
N ARG A 42 8.66 -1.82 13.44
CA ARG A 42 7.36 -1.43 12.89
C ARG A 42 6.56 -2.71 12.76
N LYS A 43 5.51 -2.87 13.55
CA LYS A 43 4.56 -3.96 13.32
C LYS A 43 4.08 -3.82 11.87
N LEU A 44 4.54 -4.71 11.00
CA LEU A 44 3.85 -5.02 9.76
C LEU A 44 2.60 -5.79 10.19
N ASP A 45 1.62 -5.09 10.76
CA ASP A 45 0.26 -5.60 10.69
C ASP A 45 -0.11 -5.47 9.21
N THR A 46 -0.24 -6.60 8.51
CA THR A 46 -0.75 -6.70 7.14
C THR A 46 -2.20 -6.26 7.00
N ALA A 47 -2.81 -5.75 8.07
CA ALA A 47 -4.02 -4.95 8.00
C ALA A 47 -3.75 -3.70 7.14
N LEU A 48 -4.64 -3.44 6.18
CA LEU A 48 -4.63 -2.20 5.42
C LEU A 48 -4.57 -1.02 6.40
N TYR A 49 -3.51 -0.22 6.29
CA TYR A 49 -3.33 0.93 7.18
C TYR A 49 -4.51 1.87 7.02
N SER A 50 -5.10 2.27 8.15
CA SER A 50 -6.21 3.22 8.22
C SER A 50 -5.68 4.57 8.70
N PRO A 51 -6.31 5.68 8.28
CA PRO A 51 -5.88 7.02 8.71
C PRO A 51 -5.84 7.08 10.24
N SER A 52 -4.91 7.85 10.78
CA SER A 52 -4.80 8.12 12.21
C SER A 52 -5.34 9.51 12.59
N TRP A 53 -5.46 10.39 11.60
CA TRP A 53 -5.94 11.76 11.76
C TRP A 53 -7.46 11.83 11.73
N SER A 54 -8.03 12.81 12.45
CA SER A 54 -9.47 13.06 12.43
C SER A 54 -9.91 13.53 11.04
N ILE A 55 -11.08 13.08 10.58
CA ILE A 55 -11.67 13.50 9.32
C ILE A 55 -12.73 14.57 9.59
N GLU A 56 -12.59 15.73 8.97
CA GLU A 56 -13.60 16.79 8.97
C GLU A 56 -14.17 16.98 7.55
N LEU A 57 -15.46 16.66 7.38
CA LEU A 57 -16.16 16.86 6.12
C LEU A 57 -16.63 18.32 6.01
N VAL A 58 -16.26 18.98 4.93
CA VAL A 58 -16.54 20.40 4.67
C VAL A 58 -17.48 20.51 3.46
N THR A 59 -18.76 20.73 3.74
CA THR A 59 -19.83 20.80 2.73
C THR A 59 -20.55 22.15 2.69
N THR A 60 -20.24 23.08 3.60
CA THR A 60 -20.80 24.44 3.60
C THR A 60 -19.72 25.50 3.41
N GLU A 61 -20.11 26.67 2.89
CA GLU A 61 -19.21 27.82 2.75
C GLU A 61 -18.67 28.30 4.11
N GLU A 62 -19.47 28.18 5.18
CA GLU A 62 -19.07 28.56 6.54
C GLU A 62 -17.99 27.62 7.09
N ASP A 63 -18.17 26.30 6.91
CA ASP A 63 -17.17 25.30 7.29
C ASP A 63 -15.88 25.49 6.48
N LEU A 64 -15.98 25.81 5.19
CA LEU A 64 -14.82 26.07 4.35
C LEU A 64 -14.03 27.30 4.84
N LYS A 65 -14.72 28.38 5.21
CA LYS A 65 -14.07 29.55 5.81
C LYS A 65 -13.41 29.21 7.14
N ARG A 66 -14.04 28.37 7.97
CA ARG A 66 -13.44 27.90 9.24
C ARG A 66 -12.16 27.11 8.99
N ALA A 67 -12.22 26.09 8.12
CA ALA A 67 -11.07 25.25 7.77
C ALA A 67 -9.94 26.08 7.15
N ALA A 68 -10.26 26.97 6.19
CA ALA A 68 -9.26 27.86 5.61
C ALA A 68 -8.59 28.75 6.65
N ASN A 69 -9.35 29.30 7.61
CA ASN A 69 -8.79 30.12 8.67
C ASN A 69 -7.90 29.34 9.64
N SER A 70 -8.21 28.08 9.96
CA SER A 70 -7.33 27.25 10.79
C SER A 70 -6.04 26.85 10.09
N LEU A 71 -6.04 26.76 8.76
CA LEU A 71 -4.87 26.44 7.95
C LEU A 71 -3.95 27.65 7.68
N ARG A 72 -4.42 28.88 7.93
CA ARG A 72 -3.61 30.08 7.71
C ARG A 72 -2.40 30.10 8.63
N GLY A 73 -1.22 30.28 8.02
CA GLY A 73 0.04 30.38 8.75
C GLY A 73 0.65 29.03 9.13
N ARG A 74 0.03 27.89 8.74
CA ARG A 74 0.68 26.58 8.81
C ARG A 74 1.95 26.59 7.98
N GLU A 75 3.01 25.97 8.51
CA GLU A 75 4.27 25.85 7.79
C GLU A 75 4.15 24.85 6.64
N VAL A 76 3.45 23.74 6.87
CA VAL A 76 3.28 22.64 5.91
C VAL A 76 1.85 22.13 5.98
N ILE A 77 1.25 21.90 4.82
CA ILE A 77 0.00 21.17 4.65
C ILE A 77 0.17 20.13 3.56
N SER A 78 -0.51 18.99 3.63
CA SER A 78 -0.63 18.09 2.49
C SER A 78 -1.88 18.39 1.68
N LEU A 79 -1.81 18.14 0.37
CA LEU A 79 -2.89 18.34 -0.59
C LEU A 79 -3.00 17.13 -1.49
N ASP A 80 -4.24 16.69 -1.68
CA ASP A 80 -4.61 15.73 -2.71
C ASP A 80 -5.96 16.15 -3.32
N THR A 81 -6.25 15.67 -4.54
CA THR A 81 -7.56 15.88 -5.16
C THR A 81 -8.06 14.67 -5.91
N GLU A 82 -9.40 14.55 -5.93
CA GLU A 82 -10.08 13.55 -6.74
C GLU A 82 -10.85 14.21 -7.88
N THR A 83 -10.83 13.57 -9.05
CA THR A 83 -11.48 14.08 -10.25
C THR A 83 -12.45 13.07 -10.85
N TYR A 84 -13.42 13.55 -11.61
CA TYR A 84 -14.40 12.72 -12.31
C TYR A 84 -14.61 13.19 -13.75
N ASP A 85 -15.35 12.43 -14.57
CA ASP A 85 -15.61 12.71 -15.99
C ASP A 85 -14.35 12.78 -16.92
N TYR A 86 -13.18 12.34 -16.44
CA TYR A 86 -11.94 12.36 -17.22
C TYR A 86 -12.01 11.49 -18.49
N ARG A 87 -12.73 10.34 -18.43
CA ARG A 87 -12.90 9.41 -19.57
C ARG A 87 -13.65 10.00 -20.75
N ILE A 88 -14.45 11.05 -20.53
CA ILE A 88 -15.21 11.75 -21.56
C ILE A 88 -14.62 13.13 -21.91
N GLY A 89 -13.40 13.43 -21.44
CA GLY A 89 -12.69 14.68 -21.71
C GLY A 89 -13.27 15.90 -20.99
N LYS A 90 -14.07 15.70 -19.95
CA LYS A 90 -14.71 16.76 -19.14
C LYS A 90 -14.28 16.67 -17.68
N GLU A 91 -12.99 16.44 -17.45
CA GLU A 91 -12.40 16.32 -16.11
C GLU A 91 -12.82 17.50 -15.21
N LYS A 92 -13.39 17.18 -14.06
CA LYS A 92 -13.83 18.13 -13.04
C LYS A 92 -13.30 17.73 -11.68
N LEU A 93 -13.10 18.73 -10.82
CA LEU A 93 -12.71 18.55 -9.44
C LEU A 93 -13.90 17.99 -8.64
N GLY A 94 -13.75 16.78 -8.10
CA GLY A 94 -14.77 16.06 -7.36
C GLY A 94 -14.58 16.16 -5.84
N LEU A 95 -13.35 16.21 -5.36
CA LEU A 95 -13.02 16.29 -3.93
C LEU A 95 -11.65 16.94 -3.74
N VAL A 96 -11.47 17.66 -2.64
CA VAL A 96 -10.18 18.23 -2.22
C VAL A 96 -9.88 17.72 -0.81
N GLN A 97 -8.65 17.26 -0.58
CA GLN A 97 -8.22 16.84 0.75
C GLN A 97 -7.04 17.71 1.20
N ILE A 98 -7.15 18.29 2.40
CA ILE A 98 -6.06 19.04 3.02
C ILE A 98 -5.73 18.43 4.37
N GLY A 99 -4.52 17.89 4.50
CA GLY A 99 -4.01 17.40 5.78
C GLY A 99 -3.30 18.50 6.56
N ASP A 100 -3.75 18.71 7.79
CA ASP A 100 -3.11 19.59 8.78
C ASP A 100 -2.37 18.74 9.83
N PRO A 101 -1.03 18.64 9.75
CA PRO A 101 -0.26 17.84 10.69
C PRO A 101 -0.29 18.39 12.12
N ASP A 102 -0.46 19.69 12.30
CA ASP A 102 -0.44 20.32 13.63
C ASP A 102 -1.72 20.02 14.41
N SER A 103 -2.87 19.95 13.73
CA SER A 103 -4.14 19.54 14.34
C SER A 103 -4.43 18.04 14.19
N GLN A 104 -3.61 17.31 13.44
CA GLN A 104 -3.84 15.92 13.04
C GLN A 104 -5.25 15.73 12.47
N THR A 105 -5.61 16.59 11.51
CA THR A 105 -6.93 16.59 10.87
C THR A 105 -6.78 16.59 9.36
N VAL A 106 -7.60 15.80 8.67
CA VAL A 106 -7.79 15.92 7.23
C VAL A 106 -9.14 16.56 6.94
N PHE A 107 -9.10 17.73 6.31
CA PHE A 107 -10.27 18.40 5.79
C PHE A 107 -10.64 17.78 4.43
N ILE A 108 -11.81 17.15 4.36
CA ILE A 108 -12.38 16.62 3.13
C ILE A 108 -13.38 17.64 2.61
N ILE A 109 -12.97 18.42 1.63
CA ILE A 109 -13.73 19.56 1.10
C ILE A 109 -14.47 19.11 -0.15
N ASP A 110 -15.79 19.25 -0.15
CA ASP A 110 -16.67 18.96 -1.28
C ASP A 110 -16.91 20.22 -2.14
N PRO A 111 -16.23 20.37 -3.30
CA PRO A 111 -16.37 21.55 -4.15
C PRO A 111 -17.80 21.69 -4.72
N LEU A 112 -18.52 20.58 -4.87
CA LEU A 112 -19.88 20.56 -5.40
C LEU A 112 -20.90 21.11 -4.39
N ALA A 113 -20.59 21.01 -3.10
CA ALA A 113 -21.45 21.50 -2.02
C ALA A 113 -21.12 22.94 -1.61
N VAL A 114 -19.84 23.28 -1.48
CA VAL A 114 -19.38 24.61 -1.03
C VAL A 114 -19.43 25.67 -2.15
N GLY A 115 -19.47 25.25 -3.41
CA GLY A 115 -19.59 26.11 -4.58
C GLY A 115 -18.30 26.83 -5.00
N SER A 116 -17.66 27.58 -4.10
CA SER A 116 -16.41 28.30 -4.40
C SER A 116 -15.30 27.92 -3.43
N LEU A 117 -14.12 27.61 -3.97
CA LEU A 117 -12.91 27.34 -3.21
C LEU A 117 -12.11 28.60 -2.83
N GLU A 118 -12.64 29.79 -3.10
CA GLU A 118 -11.96 31.07 -2.85
C GLU A 118 -11.36 31.18 -1.43
N PRO A 119 -12.02 30.74 -0.34
CA PRO A 119 -11.43 30.86 1.00
C PRO A 119 -10.06 30.19 1.16
N LEU A 120 -9.75 29.18 0.34
CA LEU A 120 -8.44 28.49 0.33
C LEU A 120 -7.32 29.31 -0.32
N ARG A 121 -7.65 30.38 -1.07
CA ARG A 121 -6.68 31.19 -1.81
C ARG A 121 -5.53 31.67 -0.92
N ASP A 122 -5.85 32.26 0.22
CA ASP A 122 -4.85 32.81 1.14
C ASP A 122 -3.90 31.74 1.70
N VAL A 123 -4.34 30.48 1.72
CA VAL A 123 -3.52 29.35 2.18
C VAL A 123 -2.65 28.82 1.04
N LEU A 124 -3.24 28.56 -0.13
CA LEU A 124 -2.54 27.94 -1.27
C LEU A 124 -1.62 28.92 -2.01
N GLU A 125 -1.97 30.21 -2.04
CA GLU A 125 -1.15 31.27 -2.63
C GLU A 125 -0.15 31.88 -1.61
N SER A 126 -0.05 31.31 -0.41
CA SER A 126 0.95 31.71 0.58
C SER A 126 2.34 31.20 0.19
N VAL A 127 3.31 32.10 0.09
CA VAL A 127 4.73 31.72 -0.08
C VAL A 127 5.33 31.07 1.17
N ASN A 128 4.68 31.23 2.33
CA ASN A 128 5.18 30.73 3.62
C ASN A 128 4.64 29.34 3.97
N THR A 129 3.57 28.88 3.30
CA THR A 129 2.94 27.60 3.56
C THR A 129 3.35 26.62 2.47
N LYS A 130 4.13 25.60 2.82
CA LYS A 130 4.50 24.53 1.90
C LYS A 130 3.28 23.64 1.65
N VAL A 131 2.90 23.50 0.38
CA VAL A 131 1.82 22.62 -0.05
C VAL A 131 2.44 21.35 -0.62
N VAL A 132 2.37 20.27 0.15
CA VAL A 132 2.96 18.99 -0.18
C VAL A 132 1.93 18.15 -0.93
N ALA A 133 2.26 17.69 -2.14
CA ALA A 133 1.43 16.73 -2.86
C ALA A 133 2.29 15.65 -3.52
N HIS A 134 1.65 14.57 -3.95
CA HIS A 134 2.30 13.51 -4.68
C HIS A 134 1.95 13.60 -6.16
N ASN A 135 2.80 14.24 -6.98
CA ASN A 135 2.51 14.79 -8.31
C ASN A 135 1.82 16.17 -8.27
N ILE A 136 2.45 17.16 -7.61
CA ILE A 136 1.90 18.51 -7.39
C ILE A 136 1.45 19.21 -8.69
N ALA A 137 2.09 18.91 -9.82
CA ALA A 137 1.70 19.46 -11.12
C ALA A 137 0.27 19.07 -11.54
N PHE A 138 -0.25 17.96 -11.03
CA PHE A 138 -1.66 17.59 -11.17
C PHE A 138 -2.56 18.53 -10.37
N GLU A 139 -2.25 18.72 -9.09
CA GLU A 139 -3.00 19.59 -8.17
C GLU A 139 -3.03 21.04 -8.67
N GLU A 140 -1.88 21.58 -9.06
CA GLU A 140 -1.76 22.91 -9.64
C GLU A 140 -2.68 23.11 -10.85
N ARG A 141 -2.85 22.08 -11.68
CA ARG A 141 -3.74 22.15 -12.85
C ARG A 141 -5.21 22.21 -12.42
N GLN A 142 -5.61 21.47 -11.39
CA GLN A 142 -6.98 21.52 -10.88
C GLN A 142 -7.29 22.87 -10.26
N PHE A 143 -6.44 23.36 -9.35
CA PHE A 143 -6.65 24.66 -8.69
C PHE A 143 -6.58 25.84 -9.66
N ARG A 144 -5.74 25.75 -10.71
CA ARG A 144 -5.69 26.79 -11.75
C ARG A 144 -7.02 26.92 -12.50
N ARG A 145 -7.79 25.83 -12.67
CA ARG A 145 -9.14 25.90 -13.27
C ARG A 145 -10.13 26.64 -12.36
N GLU A 146 -9.92 26.56 -11.05
CA GLU A 146 -10.66 27.30 -10.02
C GLU A 146 -10.10 28.73 -9.80
N GLY A 147 -9.09 29.14 -10.58
CA GLY A 147 -8.47 30.46 -10.48
C GLY A 147 -7.55 30.65 -9.28
N ILE A 148 -7.13 29.57 -8.61
CA ILE A 148 -6.23 29.58 -7.46
C ILE A 148 -4.87 29.03 -7.87
N ARG A 149 -3.78 29.63 -7.40
CA ARG A 149 -2.42 29.12 -7.58
C ARG A 149 -1.93 28.41 -6.32
N ILE A 150 -1.00 27.49 -6.51
CA ILE A 150 -0.18 26.93 -5.43
C ILE A 150 1.18 27.60 -5.57
N GLU A 151 1.57 28.45 -4.62
CA GLU A 151 2.78 29.28 -4.75
C GLU A 151 4.04 28.59 -4.18
N ASN A 152 3.89 27.71 -3.19
CA ASN A 152 4.99 26.99 -2.57
C ASN A 152 4.72 25.47 -2.54
N GLY A 153 4.64 24.88 -3.73
CA GLY A 153 4.40 23.45 -3.93
C GLY A 153 5.65 22.59 -3.72
N VAL A 154 5.50 21.45 -3.04
CA VAL A 154 6.54 20.43 -2.89
C VAL A 154 6.04 19.10 -3.42
N ASP A 155 6.78 18.52 -4.37
CA ASP A 155 6.40 17.25 -5.00
C ASP A 155 7.11 16.05 -4.38
N THR A 156 6.38 15.26 -3.60
CA THR A 156 6.90 14.02 -3.02
C THR A 156 7.21 12.95 -4.06
N LEU A 157 6.59 12.99 -5.26
CA LEU A 157 6.93 12.09 -6.36
C LEU A 157 8.33 12.40 -6.90
N GLU A 158 8.67 13.67 -7.06
CA GLU A 158 10.00 14.08 -7.52
C GLU A 158 11.07 13.83 -6.45
N MET A 159 10.77 14.14 -5.19
CA MET A 159 11.64 13.80 -4.05
C MET A 159 11.91 12.29 -4.02
N ALA A 160 10.87 11.44 -4.11
CA ALA A 160 11.03 9.99 -4.09
C ALA A 160 11.84 9.47 -5.28
N ARG A 161 11.64 10.01 -6.49
CA ARG A 161 12.43 9.64 -7.69
C ARG A 161 13.92 9.95 -7.52
N ARG A 162 14.23 11.11 -6.93
CA ARG A 162 15.60 11.56 -6.71
C ARG A 162 16.29 10.81 -5.58
N LEU A 163 15.61 10.63 -4.45
CA LEU A 163 16.19 10.06 -3.22
C LEU A 163 16.13 8.53 -3.19
N ARG A 164 15.18 7.91 -3.90
CA ARG A 164 15.01 6.46 -4.00
C ARG A 164 14.97 5.97 -5.46
N PRO A 165 16.05 6.18 -6.24
CA PRO A 165 16.11 5.75 -7.63
C PRO A 165 16.16 4.22 -7.79
N ASP A 166 16.42 3.49 -6.70
CA ASP A 166 16.42 2.02 -6.62
C ASP A 166 15.01 1.41 -6.74
N MET A 167 13.97 2.20 -6.46
CA MET A 167 12.59 1.71 -6.47
C MET A 167 12.05 1.54 -7.90
N PRO A 168 11.30 0.46 -8.19
CA PRO A 168 10.78 0.19 -9.53
C PRO A 168 9.64 1.12 -9.95
N ARG A 169 8.94 1.70 -8.97
CA ARG A 169 7.79 2.62 -9.15
C ARG A 169 7.76 3.60 -7.99
N HIS A 170 7.23 4.80 -8.26
CA HIS A 170 7.17 5.90 -7.30
C HIS A 170 5.77 6.43 -7.04
N THR A 171 4.71 5.71 -7.44
CA THR A 171 3.32 6.06 -7.03
C THR A 171 3.21 6.13 -5.50
N LEU A 172 2.30 6.92 -4.94
CA LEU A 172 2.10 7.05 -3.49
C LEU A 172 2.09 5.69 -2.78
N LYS A 173 1.25 4.75 -3.23
CA LYS A 173 1.22 3.37 -2.69
C LYS A 173 2.58 2.65 -2.71
N ALA A 174 3.36 2.81 -3.78
CA ALA A 174 4.68 2.19 -3.86
C ALA A 174 5.66 2.85 -2.88
N CYS A 175 5.61 4.17 -2.73
CA CYS A 175 6.38 4.91 -1.74
C CYS A 175 6.00 4.53 -0.31
N CYS A 176 4.71 4.46 0.01
CA CYS A 176 4.23 3.97 1.31
C CYS A 176 4.78 2.56 1.61
N LYS A 177 4.71 1.64 0.63
CA LYS A 177 5.23 0.28 0.81
C LYS A 177 6.75 0.22 1.00
N HIS A 178 7.51 0.91 0.15
CA HIS A 178 8.97 0.75 0.10
C HIS A 178 9.76 1.72 1.00
N ILE A 179 9.14 2.82 1.43
CA ILE A 179 9.78 3.85 2.27
C ILE A 179 9.19 3.81 3.69
N LEU A 180 7.86 3.72 3.80
CA LEU A 180 7.18 3.72 5.10
C LEU A 180 6.99 2.30 5.66
N GLY A 181 7.00 1.27 4.81
CA GLY A 181 6.64 -0.10 5.19
C GLY A 181 5.13 -0.30 5.33
N ILE A 182 4.33 0.60 4.74
CA ILE A 182 2.88 0.65 4.89
C ILE A 182 2.22 0.13 3.61
N GLU A 183 1.31 -0.85 3.75
CA GLU A 183 0.49 -1.35 2.65
C GLU A 183 -0.88 -0.66 2.65
N ILE A 184 -1.22 0.00 1.54
CA ILE A 184 -2.52 0.68 1.35
C ILE A 184 -3.35 0.07 0.23
N SER A 185 -4.67 0.26 0.32
CA SER A 185 -5.63 -0.24 -0.66
C SER A 185 -5.57 0.55 -1.97
N LYS A 186 -6.17 0.00 -3.02
CA LYS A 186 -6.43 0.71 -4.29
C LYS A 186 -7.92 0.79 -4.61
N GLU A 187 -8.78 0.30 -3.72
CA GLU A 187 -10.18 0.01 -4.04
C GLU A 187 -10.98 1.24 -4.46
N GLU A 188 -10.66 2.42 -3.93
CA GLU A 188 -11.40 3.66 -4.22
C GLU A 188 -10.69 4.59 -5.22
N GLN A 189 -9.52 4.21 -5.75
CA GLN A 189 -8.74 5.05 -6.68
C GLN A 189 -9.49 5.39 -7.98
N GLU A 190 -10.39 4.52 -8.44
CA GLU A 190 -11.19 4.72 -9.66
C GLU A 190 -12.69 4.92 -9.35
N SER A 191 -13.02 5.39 -8.14
CA SER A 191 -14.40 5.61 -7.71
C SER A 191 -15.10 6.75 -8.45
N GLU A 192 -16.45 6.72 -8.44
CA GLU A 192 -17.26 7.80 -9.01
C GLU A 192 -17.29 9.00 -8.07
N TRP A 193 -16.25 9.83 -8.13
CA TRP A 193 -16.03 10.99 -7.24
C TRP A 193 -17.01 12.16 -7.46
N GLY A 194 -17.83 12.10 -8.51
CA GLY A 194 -18.94 13.02 -8.73
C GLY A 194 -20.26 12.60 -8.06
N GLU A 195 -20.35 11.39 -7.51
CA GLU A 195 -21.57 10.87 -6.87
C GLU A 195 -21.69 11.38 -5.43
N ARG A 196 -22.92 11.65 -4.99
CA ARG A 196 -23.26 12.04 -3.62
C ARG A 196 -24.46 11.25 -3.09
N PRO A 197 -24.49 10.93 -1.78
CA PRO A 197 -23.48 11.25 -0.77
C PRO A 197 -22.19 10.42 -0.93
N LEU A 198 -21.06 10.94 -0.42
CA LEU A 198 -19.81 10.17 -0.37
C LEU A 198 -19.96 8.97 0.56
N ARG A 199 -19.43 7.82 0.15
CA ARG A 199 -19.39 6.61 0.98
C ARG A 199 -18.30 6.74 2.03
N GLU A 200 -18.48 6.10 3.18
CA GLU A 200 -17.48 6.05 4.26
C GLU A 200 -16.09 5.61 3.76
N ARG A 201 -16.04 4.58 2.89
CA ARG A 201 -14.79 4.11 2.29
C ARG A 201 -14.09 5.17 1.43
N GLN A 202 -14.84 6.02 0.74
CA GLN A 202 -14.28 7.12 -0.04
C GLN A 202 -13.67 8.18 0.88
N LEU A 203 -14.34 8.51 1.98
CA LEU A 203 -13.82 9.45 2.98
C LEU A 203 -12.53 8.93 3.64
N VAL A 204 -12.52 7.66 4.04
CA VAL A 204 -11.35 7.01 4.64
C VAL A 204 -10.18 6.94 3.65
N TYR A 205 -10.44 6.57 2.39
CA TYR A 205 -9.42 6.54 1.36
C TYR A 205 -8.81 7.92 1.11
N ALA A 206 -9.68 8.92 0.89
CA ALA A 206 -9.26 10.29 0.60
C ALA A 206 -8.48 10.91 1.77
N ALA A 207 -8.92 10.67 3.00
CA ALA A 207 -8.19 11.11 4.19
C ALA A 207 -6.81 10.46 4.29
N LEU A 208 -6.74 9.16 4.01
CA LEU A 208 -5.50 8.41 4.09
C LEU A 208 -4.45 8.88 3.09
N ASP A 209 -4.83 9.18 1.84
CA ASP A 209 -3.88 9.63 0.83
C ASP A 209 -3.25 10.99 1.21
N ALA A 210 -4.04 11.93 1.74
CA ALA A 210 -3.53 13.22 2.24
C ALA A 210 -2.63 13.05 3.49
N GLU A 211 -3.02 12.24 4.47
CA GLU A 211 -2.22 11.95 5.66
C GLU A 211 -0.87 11.31 5.29
N LEU A 212 -0.90 10.26 4.46
CA LEU A 212 0.31 9.55 4.04
C LEU A 212 1.21 10.38 3.14
N CYS A 213 0.65 11.31 2.35
CA CYS A 213 1.45 12.25 1.58
C CYS A 213 2.33 13.12 2.48
N TYR A 214 1.79 13.63 3.60
CA TYR A 214 2.58 14.35 4.59
C TYR A 214 3.63 13.46 5.27
N ILE A 215 3.25 12.27 5.74
CA ILE A 215 4.18 11.34 6.39
C ILE A 215 5.33 10.94 5.45
N LEU A 216 5.00 10.73 4.16
CA LEU A 216 5.99 10.45 3.13
C LEU A 216 6.93 11.64 2.93
N TYR A 217 6.40 12.87 2.90
CA TYR A 217 7.21 14.09 2.80
C TYR A 217 8.20 14.22 3.95
N GLU A 218 7.75 14.06 5.20
CA GLU A 218 8.63 14.12 6.37
C GLU A 218 9.75 13.09 6.24
N LYS A 219 9.43 11.85 5.83
CA LYS A 219 10.46 10.81 5.68
C LYS A 219 11.45 11.11 4.55
N LEU A 220 10.98 11.65 3.43
CA LEU A 220 11.84 12.04 2.33
C LEU A 220 12.71 13.25 2.71
N ARG A 221 12.18 14.18 3.52
CA ARG A 221 12.93 15.32 4.04
C ARG A 221 14.06 14.87 4.96
N GLU A 222 13.79 13.93 5.87
CA GLU A 222 14.84 13.32 6.73
C GLU A 222 15.96 12.70 5.89
N ILE A 223 15.62 11.90 4.88
CA ILE A 223 16.61 11.28 3.97
C ILE A 223 17.42 12.34 3.22
N GLU A 224 16.75 13.40 2.78
CA GLU A 224 17.40 14.52 2.11
C GLU A 224 18.38 15.24 3.05
N GLU A 225 17.95 15.59 4.26
CA GLU A 225 18.77 16.26 5.28
C GLU A 225 20.01 15.43 5.64
N GLU A 226 19.87 14.11 5.82
CA GLU A 226 21.00 13.20 6.06
C GLU A 226 22.01 13.15 4.89
N SER A 227 21.54 13.43 3.67
CA SER A 227 22.39 13.44 2.46
C SER A 227 23.09 14.79 2.22
N LEU A 228 22.71 15.85 2.93
CA LEU A 228 23.29 17.17 2.75
C LEU A 228 24.70 17.22 3.35
N VAL A 229 25.67 17.50 2.48
CA VAL A 229 27.06 17.76 2.87
C VAL A 229 27.50 19.07 2.24
N ASP A 230 28.07 19.97 3.04
CA ASP A 230 28.67 21.19 2.51
C ASP A 230 30.00 20.84 1.83
N LEU A 231 29.99 20.87 0.50
CA LEU A 231 31.16 20.61 -0.34
C LEU A 231 31.89 21.90 -0.75
N SER A 232 31.42 23.06 -0.29
CA SER A 232 31.95 24.35 -0.73
C SER A 232 33.40 24.55 -0.25
N GLY A 233 34.27 24.98 -1.17
CA GLY A 233 35.67 25.24 -0.87
C GLY A 233 36.56 24.00 -0.67
N MET A 234 36.02 22.78 -0.76
CA MET A 234 36.83 21.55 -0.68
C MET A 234 37.72 21.38 -1.91
N ASN A 235 38.97 20.95 -1.70
CA ASN A 235 39.86 20.56 -2.79
C ASN A 235 39.61 19.09 -3.21
N VAL A 236 40.24 18.64 -4.29
CA VAL A 236 40.04 17.27 -4.82
C VAL A 236 40.49 16.19 -3.83
N GLU A 237 41.54 16.43 -3.05
CA GLU A 237 42.03 15.47 -2.04
C GLU A 237 41.01 15.30 -0.91
N ASP A 238 40.44 16.40 -0.41
CA ASP A 238 39.40 16.38 0.62
C ASP A 238 38.12 15.70 0.11
N LEU A 239 37.70 16.01 -1.12
CA LEU A 239 36.53 15.36 -1.77
C LEU A 239 36.74 13.85 -1.93
N MET A 240 37.95 13.43 -2.33
CA MET A 240 38.28 12.01 -2.46
C MET A 240 38.33 11.32 -1.10
N ALA A 241 38.81 11.99 -0.06
CA ALA A 241 38.81 11.46 1.31
C ALA A 241 37.37 11.23 1.79
N LEU A 242 36.51 12.25 1.66
CA LEU A 242 35.09 12.16 2.01
C LEU A 242 34.38 11.04 1.23
N LEU A 243 34.56 10.98 -0.10
CA LEU A 243 33.97 9.92 -0.92
C LEU A 243 34.40 8.52 -0.47
N ASN A 244 35.68 8.33 -0.16
CA ASN A 244 36.20 7.05 0.31
C ASN A 244 35.60 6.64 1.66
N GLU A 245 35.45 7.60 2.58
CA GLU A 245 34.79 7.37 3.88
C GLU A 245 33.32 6.98 3.69
N THR A 246 32.55 7.77 2.94
CA THR A 246 31.14 7.48 2.64
C THR A 246 30.95 6.11 1.98
N VAL A 247 31.82 5.74 1.01
CA VAL A 247 31.77 4.43 0.37
C VAL A 247 32.08 3.31 1.35
N LYS A 248 33.05 3.50 2.24
CA LYS A 248 33.44 2.51 3.25
C LYS A 248 32.31 2.27 4.26
N GLU A 249 31.69 3.34 4.76
CA GLU A 249 30.54 3.27 5.66
C GLU A 249 29.36 2.54 5.01
N ARG A 250 29.00 2.92 3.78
CA ARG A 250 27.93 2.26 3.02
C ARG A 250 28.20 0.76 2.84
N LEU A 251 29.42 0.38 2.51
CA LEU A 251 29.80 -1.03 2.35
C LEU A 251 29.75 -1.79 3.67
N GLN A 252 30.17 -1.17 4.76
CA GLN A 252 30.08 -1.78 6.09
C GLN A 252 28.63 -2.01 6.49
N LEU A 253 27.77 -1.01 6.36
CA LEU A 253 26.34 -1.13 6.65
C LEU A 253 25.66 -2.20 5.80
N THR A 254 26.02 -2.28 4.51
CA THR A 254 25.50 -3.33 3.61
C THR A 254 25.86 -4.72 4.10
N ARG A 255 27.09 -4.93 4.57
CA ARG A 255 27.53 -6.22 5.13
C ARG A 255 26.79 -6.54 6.43
N ASP A 256 26.68 -5.56 7.33
CA ASP A 256 26.01 -5.75 8.62
C ASP A 256 24.53 -6.12 8.42
N ILE A 257 23.85 -5.45 7.47
CA ILE A 257 22.47 -5.79 7.08
C ILE A 257 22.42 -7.20 6.48
N ALA A 258 23.34 -7.55 5.58
CA ALA A 258 23.37 -8.88 4.96
C ALA A 258 23.57 -10.00 5.99
N ASP A 259 24.47 -9.81 6.95
CA ASP A 259 24.73 -10.77 8.03
C ASP A 259 23.50 -10.94 8.93
N ARG A 260 22.82 -9.83 9.28
CA ARG A 260 21.56 -9.86 10.05
C ARG A 260 20.45 -10.58 9.29
N VAL A 261 20.28 -10.30 8.01
CA VAL A 261 19.30 -10.98 7.15
C VAL A 261 19.59 -12.48 7.09
N ALA A 262 20.86 -12.88 6.91
CA ALA A 262 21.24 -14.30 6.91
C ALA A 262 20.92 -14.99 8.24
N ALA A 263 21.18 -14.33 9.38
CA ALA A 263 20.85 -14.85 10.69
C ALA A 263 19.34 -15.01 10.90
N LEU A 264 18.53 -14.06 10.42
CA LEU A 264 17.06 -14.14 10.48
C LEU A 264 16.52 -15.25 9.58
N GLN A 265 17.05 -15.42 8.37
CA GLN A 265 16.68 -16.51 7.46
C GLN A 265 17.02 -17.89 8.05
N GLU A 266 18.17 -18.01 8.72
CA GLU A 266 18.54 -19.23 9.45
C GLU A 266 17.54 -19.53 10.58
N ARG A 267 17.18 -18.50 11.36
CA ARG A 267 16.20 -18.63 12.45
C ARG A 267 14.83 -19.04 11.91
N GLU A 268 14.36 -18.39 10.85
CA GLU A 268 13.10 -18.73 10.17
C GLU A 268 13.10 -20.21 9.74
N ARG A 269 14.15 -20.66 9.06
CA ARG A 269 14.27 -22.04 8.60
C ARG A 269 14.19 -23.04 9.76
N ARG A 270 14.91 -22.78 10.86
CA ARG A 270 14.89 -23.64 12.05
C ARG A 270 13.51 -23.70 12.69
N VAL A 271 12.84 -22.56 12.83
CA VAL A 271 11.47 -22.50 13.39
C VAL A 271 10.50 -23.29 12.50
N VAL A 272 10.58 -23.13 11.18
CA VAL A 272 9.77 -23.89 10.22
C VAL A 272 10.05 -25.40 10.31
N GLU A 273 11.31 -25.81 10.48
CA GLU A 273 11.68 -27.22 10.67
C GLU A 273 11.09 -27.80 11.97
N GLU A 274 11.15 -27.07 13.09
CA GLU A 274 10.54 -27.50 14.35
C GLU A 274 9.01 -27.57 14.26
N ILE A 275 8.35 -26.61 13.60
CA ILE A 275 6.89 -26.68 13.33
C ILE A 275 6.56 -27.93 12.51
N LYS A 276 7.34 -28.22 11.46
CA LYS A 276 7.15 -29.41 10.63
C LYS A 276 7.30 -30.69 11.43
N LYS A 277 8.31 -30.76 12.30
CA LYS A 277 8.56 -31.90 13.17
C LYS A 277 7.39 -32.12 14.13
N ALA A 278 6.95 -31.06 14.83
CA ALA A 278 5.83 -31.12 15.76
C ALA A 278 4.52 -31.61 15.10
N LEU A 279 4.24 -31.13 13.88
CA LEU A 279 3.07 -31.54 13.09
C LEU A 279 3.15 -33.00 12.59
N LEU A 280 4.35 -33.51 12.27
CA LEU A 280 4.53 -34.88 11.77
C LEU A 280 4.58 -35.93 12.87
N GLU A 281 5.18 -35.60 14.02
CA GLU A 281 5.31 -36.49 15.19
C GLU A 281 3.99 -36.63 15.98
N GLY A 282 2.92 -35.94 15.56
CA GLY A 282 1.55 -36.16 16.03
C GLY A 282 1.16 -35.35 17.27
N GLY A 283 1.91 -34.29 17.61
CA GLY A 283 1.66 -33.47 18.80
C GLY A 283 0.77 -32.24 18.59
N ALA A 284 0.49 -31.83 17.35
CA ALA A 284 -0.23 -30.59 17.05
C ALA A 284 -1.27 -30.74 15.92
N GLU A 285 -2.44 -30.12 16.11
CA GLU A 285 -3.47 -29.93 15.08
C GLU A 285 -3.05 -28.81 14.10
N GLU A 286 -3.75 -28.70 12.96
CA GLU A 286 -3.61 -27.59 12.00
C GLU A 286 -3.70 -26.24 12.75
N TYR A 287 -2.71 -25.37 12.55
CA TYR A 287 -2.75 -23.99 13.01
C TYR A 287 -3.30 -23.09 11.91
N ARG A 288 -4.31 -22.30 12.26
CA ARG A 288 -4.85 -21.21 11.43
C ARG A 288 -5.24 -20.07 12.36
N GLY A 289 -4.57 -18.93 12.22
CA GLY A 289 -4.81 -17.76 13.07
C GLY A 289 -4.14 -16.51 12.52
N GLU A 290 -4.08 -15.47 13.35
CA GLU A 290 -3.54 -14.14 13.00
C GLU A 290 -2.07 -14.19 12.55
N LEU A 291 -1.32 -15.20 13.00
CA LEU A 291 0.10 -15.39 12.63
C LEU A 291 0.30 -16.23 11.35
N GLY A 292 -0.79 -16.55 10.65
CA GLY A 292 -0.77 -17.33 9.41
C GLY A 292 -1.26 -18.77 9.57
N TYR A 293 -0.63 -19.68 8.83
CA TYR A 293 -1.11 -21.06 8.64
C TYR A 293 0.01 -22.10 8.75
N ALA A 294 -0.23 -23.19 9.49
CA ALA A 294 0.62 -24.37 9.47
C ALA A 294 -0.21 -25.65 9.52
N GLY A 295 0.00 -26.58 8.58
CA GLY A 295 -0.81 -27.79 8.53
C GLY A 295 -0.22 -28.92 7.70
N VAL A 296 -0.74 -30.12 7.91
CA VAL A 296 -0.35 -31.34 7.21
C VAL A 296 -1.44 -31.75 6.24
N LYS A 297 -1.07 -31.96 4.98
CA LYS A 297 -1.97 -32.52 3.97
C LYS A 297 -1.41 -33.82 3.43
N GLU A 298 -2.25 -34.85 3.39
CA GLU A 298 -1.90 -36.07 2.68
C GLU A 298 -2.01 -35.85 1.16
N VAL A 299 -0.90 -36.09 0.45
CA VAL A 299 -0.81 -35.90 -0.99
C VAL A 299 -0.61 -37.26 -1.64
N GLN A 300 -1.55 -37.64 -2.50
CA GLN A 300 -1.41 -38.83 -3.33
C GLN A 300 -0.32 -38.64 -4.38
N LYS A 301 0.61 -39.59 -4.43
CA LYS A 301 1.67 -39.64 -5.42
C LYS A 301 1.15 -40.43 -6.62
N THR A 302 0.83 -39.74 -7.69
CA THR A 302 0.41 -40.37 -8.95
C THR A 302 1.55 -40.34 -9.97
N ALA A 303 1.72 -41.40 -10.75
CA ALA A 303 2.59 -41.39 -11.92
C ALA A 303 1.77 -41.66 -13.18
N VAL A 304 2.20 -41.13 -14.32
CA VAL A 304 1.59 -41.53 -15.60
C VAL A 304 2.02 -42.96 -15.92
N ASP A 305 1.03 -43.76 -16.30
CA ASP A 305 1.20 -45.12 -16.78
C ASP A 305 1.28 -45.09 -18.31
N ALA A 306 2.43 -45.52 -18.84
CA ALA A 306 2.71 -45.45 -20.27
C ALA A 306 1.81 -46.37 -21.10
N ASP A 307 1.39 -47.50 -20.55
CA ASP A 307 0.55 -48.46 -21.26
C ASP A 307 -0.91 -47.99 -21.28
N LEU A 308 -1.38 -47.40 -20.17
CA LEU A 308 -2.67 -46.70 -20.16
C LEU A 308 -2.67 -45.49 -21.11
N LEU A 309 -1.56 -44.73 -21.17
CA LEU A 309 -1.45 -43.59 -22.07
C LEU A 309 -1.53 -43.99 -23.54
N ARG A 310 -0.81 -45.05 -23.94
CA ARG A 310 -0.90 -45.60 -25.30
C ARG A 310 -2.30 -46.10 -25.66
N ARG A 311 -3.04 -46.63 -24.67
CA ARG A 311 -4.39 -47.14 -24.89
C ARG A 311 -5.45 -46.05 -24.97
N GLU A 312 -5.41 -45.09 -24.05
CA GLU A 312 -6.47 -44.08 -23.91
C GLU A 312 -6.25 -42.85 -24.79
N PHE A 313 -5.00 -42.52 -25.13
CA PHE A 313 -4.64 -41.36 -25.98
C PHE A 313 -3.50 -41.71 -26.95
N PRO A 314 -3.72 -42.65 -27.89
CA PRO A 314 -2.69 -43.09 -28.83
C PRO A 314 -2.11 -41.94 -29.66
N GLU A 315 -2.90 -40.92 -29.98
CA GLU A 315 -2.54 -39.76 -30.80
C GLU A 315 -1.44 -38.86 -30.22
N ILE A 316 -1.18 -38.96 -28.91
CA ILE A 316 -0.13 -38.20 -28.21
C ILE A 316 0.89 -39.10 -27.51
N ALA A 317 0.68 -40.42 -27.51
CA ALA A 317 1.48 -41.34 -26.71
C ALA A 317 2.94 -41.42 -27.19
N GLU A 318 3.19 -41.38 -28.49
CA GLU A 318 4.55 -41.38 -29.05
C GLU A 318 5.32 -40.11 -28.63
N GLU A 319 4.74 -38.93 -28.85
CA GLU A 319 5.34 -37.63 -28.47
C GLU A 319 5.54 -37.46 -26.95
N ALA A 320 4.74 -38.16 -26.14
CA ALA A 320 4.78 -38.08 -24.68
C ALA A 320 5.78 -39.06 -24.01
N ILE A 321 6.12 -40.19 -24.66
CA ILE A 321 6.87 -41.30 -24.04
C ILE A 321 8.37 -41.30 -24.40
N GLU A 322 8.82 -40.44 -25.33
CA GLU A 322 10.20 -40.42 -25.85
C GLU A 322 11.34 -40.30 -24.81
N GLU A 323 11.11 -39.65 -23.66
CA GLU A 323 12.16 -39.52 -22.62
C GLU A 323 11.67 -39.87 -21.21
N LYS A 324 10.47 -39.39 -20.83
CA LYS A 324 9.76 -39.70 -19.58
C LYS A 324 8.38 -39.06 -19.64
N VAL A 325 7.35 -39.74 -19.16
CA VAL A 325 6.00 -39.17 -19.14
C VAL A 325 5.83 -38.24 -17.95
N GLU A 326 6.25 -36.99 -18.12
CA GLU A 326 6.03 -35.94 -17.12
C GLU A 326 4.60 -35.41 -17.19
N LYS A 327 3.93 -35.33 -16.04
CA LYS A 327 2.55 -34.84 -15.94
C LYS A 327 2.38 -33.44 -16.55
N LYS A 328 3.37 -32.56 -16.39
CA LYS A 328 3.36 -31.19 -16.94
C LYS A 328 3.46 -31.19 -18.47
N ARG A 329 4.37 -31.99 -19.04
CA ARG A 329 4.50 -32.18 -20.50
C ARG A 329 3.23 -32.77 -21.09
N LEU A 330 2.64 -33.77 -20.43
CA LEU A 330 1.39 -34.38 -20.87
C LEU A 330 0.21 -33.39 -20.89
N LEU A 331 0.08 -32.52 -19.87
CA LEU A 331 -0.94 -31.47 -19.84
C LEU A 331 -0.76 -30.44 -20.97
N ALA A 332 0.49 -30.14 -21.35
CA ALA A 332 0.77 -29.27 -22.49
C ALA A 332 0.34 -29.93 -23.82
N LEU A 333 0.58 -31.23 -23.98
CA LEU A 333 0.10 -32.01 -25.14
C LEU A 333 -1.43 -32.09 -25.17
N PHE A 334 -2.08 -32.32 -24.03
CA PHE A 334 -3.54 -32.30 -23.94
C PHE A 334 -4.10 -30.97 -24.46
N LYS A 335 -3.50 -29.84 -24.07
CA LYS A 335 -3.88 -28.51 -24.57
C LYS A 335 -3.65 -28.38 -26.09
N LYS A 336 -2.50 -28.83 -26.59
CA LYS A 336 -2.14 -28.79 -28.03
C LYS A 336 -3.13 -29.58 -28.89
N TYR A 337 -3.61 -30.72 -28.39
CA TYR A 337 -4.51 -31.63 -29.09
C TYR A 337 -6.01 -31.44 -28.72
N GLY A 338 -6.35 -30.41 -27.94
CA GLY A 338 -7.74 -30.13 -27.56
C GLY A 338 -8.36 -31.12 -26.57
N ILE A 339 -7.54 -31.94 -25.89
CA ILE A 339 -7.98 -32.93 -24.91
C ILE A 339 -8.23 -32.24 -23.55
N PRO A 340 -9.40 -32.43 -22.93
CA PRO A 340 -9.68 -31.86 -21.61
C PRO A 340 -8.66 -32.29 -20.53
N PRO A 341 -8.05 -31.37 -19.77
CA PRO A 341 -7.06 -31.67 -18.73
C PRO A 341 -7.53 -32.66 -17.66
N THR A 342 -8.84 -32.73 -17.42
CA THR A 342 -9.47 -33.62 -16.45
C THR A 342 -9.27 -35.10 -16.76
N LEU A 343 -9.10 -35.43 -18.05
CA LEU A 343 -8.93 -36.81 -18.52
C LEU A 343 -7.56 -37.41 -18.17
N ILE A 344 -6.62 -36.61 -17.68
CA ILE A 344 -5.31 -37.09 -17.23
C ILE A 344 -5.44 -38.18 -16.17
N LYS A 345 -6.51 -38.17 -15.37
CA LYS A 345 -6.79 -39.20 -14.35
C LYS A 345 -6.87 -40.62 -14.92
N LYS A 346 -7.27 -40.79 -16.19
CA LYS A 346 -7.38 -42.10 -16.85
C LYS A 346 -6.05 -42.81 -17.05
N VAL A 347 -4.96 -42.05 -17.05
CA VAL A 347 -3.60 -42.55 -17.32
C VAL A 347 -2.71 -42.43 -16.08
N LEU A 348 -3.27 -42.08 -14.93
CA LEU A 348 -2.53 -42.02 -13.68
C LEU A 348 -2.66 -43.35 -12.92
N ARG A 349 -1.52 -43.89 -12.49
CA ARG A 349 -1.46 -44.95 -11.48
C ARG A 349 -1.08 -44.37 -10.13
N ASP A 350 -1.66 -44.95 -9.08
CA ASP A 350 -1.31 -44.64 -7.70
C ASP A 350 0.08 -45.20 -7.36
N LYS A 351 0.88 -44.42 -6.63
CA LYS A 351 2.18 -44.78 -6.08
C LYS A 351 2.25 -44.57 -4.56
N GLY A 352 1.09 -44.52 -3.91
CA GLY A 352 0.95 -44.29 -2.47
C GLY A 352 0.79 -42.80 -2.13
N SER A 353 0.80 -42.49 -0.84
CA SER A 353 0.66 -41.12 -0.32
C SER A 353 1.92 -40.67 0.42
N TYR A 354 2.07 -39.35 0.57
CA TYR A 354 3.02 -38.76 1.51
C TYR A 354 2.38 -37.59 2.24
N LYS A 355 2.84 -37.33 3.46
CA LYS A 355 2.42 -36.15 4.23
C LYS A 355 3.23 -34.94 3.75
N ARG A 356 2.55 -33.91 3.25
CA ARG A 356 3.14 -32.62 2.91
C ARG A 356 2.80 -31.63 4.01
N VAL A 357 3.81 -31.08 4.67
CA VAL A 357 3.62 -30.00 5.63
C VAL A 357 3.76 -28.65 4.92
N THR A 358 2.85 -27.74 5.24
CA THR A 358 2.86 -26.36 4.75
C THR A 358 2.91 -25.43 5.96
N VAL A 359 3.81 -24.45 5.93
CA VAL A 359 3.93 -23.38 6.92
C VAL A 359 3.99 -22.08 6.12
N LEU A 360 3.07 -21.17 6.39
CA LEU A 360 2.88 -19.89 5.71
C LEU A 360 2.67 -18.83 6.79
N PRO A 361 3.71 -18.09 7.20
CA PRO A 361 3.53 -16.95 8.08
C PRO A 361 2.73 -15.85 7.35
N ASP A 362 1.95 -15.08 8.10
CA ASP A 362 1.44 -13.79 7.62
C ASP A 362 2.60 -12.77 7.77
N PRO A 363 3.09 -12.13 6.69
CA PRO A 363 4.31 -11.31 6.70
C PRO A 363 4.25 -10.03 7.52
#